data_AF-A0A838ZSS9-F1
#
_entry.id   AF-A0A838ZSS9-F1
#
_cell.length_a   1.000
_cell.length_b   1.000
_cell.length_c   1.000
_cell.angle_alpha   90.00
_cell.angle_beta   90.00
_cell.angle_gamma   90.00
#
_symmetry.space_group_name_H-M   'P 1'
#
loop_
_entity.id
_entity.type
_entity.pdbx_description
1 polymer ?
#
loop_
_entity_poly.entity_id
_entity_poly.type
_entity_poly.pdbx_seq_one_letter_code
_entity_poly.pdbx_strand_id
1 'polypeptide(L)'
;MKRSIWFNGLIGLMFILVGGIIFRGYRIWSTNDFLFKEHFNMSDSVMPSWYPNATLGLGILSLIGIILVYFYKKIGVYLTILSLFIAIAMQPEFMPDGTLYSMFTLFVFIGYGLAVIIPHWKEFK
;
A
#
# COMPACT_ATOMS: atom_id res chain seq x y z
N MET A 1 23.47 -8.52 -12.28
CA MET A 1 22.86 -7.39 -13.00
C MET A 1 22.92 -6.16 -12.09
N LYS A 2 23.45 -5.03 -12.57
CA LYS A 2 23.64 -3.84 -11.72
C LYS A 2 22.34 -3.04 -11.72
N ARG A 3 21.67 -2.96 -10.57
CA ARG A 3 20.43 -2.16 -10.41
C ARG A 3 20.77 -0.67 -10.50
N SER A 4 19.91 0.11 -11.15
CA SER A 4 20.07 1.56 -11.20
C SER A 4 19.78 2.19 -9.83
N ILE A 5 20.34 3.37 -9.56
CA ILE A 5 20.06 4.10 -8.32
C ILE A 5 18.57 4.44 -8.20
N TRP A 6 17.92 4.74 -9.32
CA TRP A 6 16.49 4.99 -9.43
C TRP A 6 15.64 3.78 -9.06
N PHE A 7 16.06 2.58 -9.47
CA PHE A 7 15.37 1.34 -9.11
C PHE A 7 15.45 1.09 -7.60
N ASN A 8 16.64 1.19 -7.00
CA ASN A 8 16.77 1.01 -5.55
C ASN A 8 16.05 2.12 -4.78
N GLY A 9 16.08 3.36 -5.27
CA GLY A 9 15.35 4.49 -4.70
C GLY A 9 13.84 4.29 -4.73
N LEU A 10 13.30 3.80 -5.85
CA LEU A 10 11.89 3.40 -5.97
C LEU A 10 11.54 2.34 -4.93
N ILE A 11 12.33 1.26 -4.85
CA ILE A 11 12.06 0.19 -3.89
C ILE A 11 12.05 0.74 -2.46
N GLY A 12 13.05 1.52 -2.07
CA GLY A 12 13.12 2.14 -0.74
C GLY A 12 11.92 3.04 -0.45
N LEU A 13 11.54 3.90 -1.39
CA LEU A 13 10.35 4.76 -1.28
C LEU A 13 9.08 3.92 -1.10
N MET A 14 8.92 2.87 -1.89
CA MET A 14 7.76 1.97 -1.81
C MET A 14 7.69 1.21 -0.49
N PHE A 15 8.83 0.79 0.07
CA PHE A 15 8.89 0.20 1.42
C PHE A 15 8.38 1.17 2.49
N ILE A 16 8.75 2.45 2.41
CA ILE A 16 8.26 3.48 3.33
C ILE A 16 6.76 3.67 3.16
N LEU A 17 6.29 3.83 1.92
CA LEU A 17 4.87 4.09 1.65
C LEU A 17 3.99 2.92 2.10
N VAL A 18 4.30 1.69 1.69
CA VAL A 18 3.56 0.49 2.11
C VAL A 18 3.72 0.21 3.60
N GLY A 19 4.91 0.46 4.16
CA GLY A 19 5.14 0.42 5.61
C GLY A 19 4.18 1.36 6.36
N GLY A 20 3.91 2.55 5.82
CA GLY A 20 2.91 3.47 6.37
C GLY A 20 1.48 2.92 6.30
N ILE A 21 1.10 2.21 5.23
CA ILE A 21 -0.21 1.53 5.15
C ILE A 21 -0.33 0.47 6.25
N ILE A 22 0.70 -0.36 6.41
CA ILE A 22 0.74 -1.43 7.42
C ILE A 22 0.70 -0.82 8.83
N PHE A 23 1.52 0.22 9.09
CA PHE A 23 1.54 0.91 10.36
C PHE A 23 0.18 1.50 10.72
N ARG A 24 -0.49 2.15 9.75
CA ARG A 24 -1.85 2.67 9.93
C ARG A 24 -2.83 1.53 10.24
N GLY A 25 -2.80 0.45 9.46
CA GLY A 25 -3.64 -0.73 9.69
C GLY A 25 -3.44 -1.32 11.09
N TYR A 26 -2.19 -1.41 11.54
CA TYR A 26 -1.84 -1.87 12.88
C TYR A 26 -2.38 -0.94 13.97
N ARG A 27 -2.22 0.39 13.80
CA ARG A 27 -2.75 1.37 14.75
C ARG A 27 -4.26 1.21 14.90
N ILE A 28 -4.99 1.22 13.78
CA ILE A 28 -6.45 1.05 13.75
C ILE A 28 -6.87 -0.27 14.42
N TRP A 29 -6.18 -1.36 14.11
CA TRP A 29 -6.44 -2.67 14.71
C TRP A 29 -6.19 -2.69 16.23
N SER A 30 -5.12 -2.03 16.68
CA SER A 30 -4.71 -2.01 18.10
C SER A 30 -5.55 -1.09 18.98
N THR A 31 -5.98 0.07 18.45
CA THR A 31 -6.71 1.08 19.23
C THR A 31 -8.22 1.00 19.06
N ASN A 32 -8.71 0.34 18.02
CA ASN A 32 -10.10 0.44 17.54
C ASN A 32 -10.56 1.89 17.30
N ASP A 33 -9.62 2.82 17.22
CA ASP A 33 -9.87 4.24 17.01
C ASP A 33 -9.51 4.57 15.56
N PHE A 34 -10.53 4.97 14.81
CA PHE A 34 -10.40 5.41 13.44
C PHE A 34 -10.77 6.90 13.39
N LEU A 35 -9.97 7.71 12.68
CA LEU A 35 -10.18 9.15 12.53
C LEU A 35 -10.18 9.96 13.83
N PHE A 36 -9.58 9.45 14.91
CA PHE A 36 -9.69 10.07 16.23
C PHE A 36 -11.16 10.19 16.67
N LYS A 37 -11.93 9.10 16.54
CA LYS A 37 -13.33 8.99 16.99
C LYS A 37 -13.49 9.50 18.43
N GLU A 38 -12.52 9.19 19.28
CA GLU A 38 -12.43 9.67 20.66
C GLU A 38 -12.20 11.19 20.74
N HIS A 39 -11.42 11.76 19.84
CA HIS A 39 -11.15 13.21 19.78
C HIS A 39 -12.33 14.02 19.24
N PHE A 40 -13.11 13.45 18.31
CA PHE A 40 -14.25 14.14 17.66
C PHE A 40 -15.62 13.72 18.19
N ASN A 41 -15.70 12.89 19.24
CA ASN A 41 -16.96 12.45 19.87
C ASN A 41 -17.97 11.84 18.89
N MET A 42 -17.51 11.14 17.85
CA MET A 42 -18.40 10.51 16.86
C MET A 42 -18.96 9.20 17.43
N SER A 43 -20.00 9.24 18.27
CA SER A 43 -20.55 8.05 18.94
C SER A 43 -21.07 6.97 17.98
N ASP A 44 -21.56 7.37 16.81
CA ASP A 44 -22.40 6.51 15.96
C ASP A 44 -21.65 5.84 14.82
N SER A 45 -20.42 6.28 14.51
CA SER A 45 -19.63 5.61 13.48
C SER A 45 -19.08 4.29 14.03
N VAL A 46 -19.42 3.19 13.38
CA VAL A 46 -18.89 1.85 13.70
C VAL A 46 -17.99 1.41 12.56
N MET A 47 -16.72 1.17 12.87
CA MET A 47 -15.80 0.59 11.92
C MET A 47 -16.11 -0.89 11.71
N PRO A 48 -16.24 -1.37 10.47
CA PRO A 48 -16.39 -2.79 10.20
C PRO A 48 -15.18 -3.58 10.74
N SER A 49 -15.45 -4.66 11.47
CA SER A 49 -14.41 -5.49 12.11
C SER A 49 -13.42 -6.13 11.13
N TRP A 50 -13.82 -6.30 9.87
CA TRP A 50 -12.95 -6.83 8.81
C TRP A 50 -11.94 -5.80 8.30
N TYR A 51 -12.20 -4.50 8.43
CA TYR A 51 -11.42 -3.46 7.76
C TYR A 51 -9.95 -3.38 8.21
N PRO A 52 -9.62 -3.43 9.51
CA PRO A 52 -8.23 -3.39 9.94
C PRO A 52 -7.44 -4.61 9.44
N ASN A 53 -8.07 -5.79 9.49
CA ASN A 53 -7.48 -7.04 9.00
C ASN A 53 -7.26 -7.01 7.48
N ALA A 54 -8.23 -6.49 6.72
CA ALA A 54 -8.10 -6.33 5.28
C ALA A 54 -6.99 -5.33 4.92
N THR A 55 -6.90 -4.21 5.64
CA THR A 55 -5.84 -3.19 5.46
C THR A 55 -4.45 -3.79 5.71
N LEU A 56 -4.30 -4.54 6.81
CA LEU A 56 -3.05 -5.23 7.12
C LEU A 56 -2.71 -6.30 6.07
N GLY A 57 -3.66 -7.15 5.72
CA GLY A 57 -3.46 -8.21 4.73
C GLY A 57 -3.06 -7.67 3.36
N LEU A 58 -3.76 -6.65 2.86
CA LEU A 58 -3.43 -6.02 1.57
C LEU A 58 -2.13 -5.23 1.62
N GLY A 59 -1.80 -4.59 2.76
CA GLY A 59 -0.50 -3.96 2.98
C GLY A 59 0.64 -4.97 2.94
N ILE A 60 0.49 -6.13 3.59
CA ILE A 60 1.47 -7.22 3.55
C ILE A 60 1.60 -7.79 2.12
N LEU A 61 0.48 -7.99 1.41
CA LEU A 61 0.52 -8.42 0.01
C LEU A 61 1.22 -7.40 -0.90
N SER A 62 1.00 -6.11 -0.68
CA SER A 62 1.72 -5.03 -1.37
C SER A 62 3.22 -5.11 -1.10
N LEU A 63 3.61 -5.36 0.16
CA LEU A 63 5.01 -5.50 0.57
C LEU A 63 5.68 -6.71 -0.09
N ILE A 64 5.00 -7.85 -0.12
CA ILE A 64 5.44 -9.05 -0.85
C ILE A 64 5.60 -8.72 -2.34
N GLY A 65 4.64 -7.98 -2.92
CA GLY A 65 4.71 -7.47 -4.28
C GLY A 65 5.99 -6.68 -4.55
N ILE A 66 6.31 -5.70 -3.69
CA ILE A 66 7.53 -4.88 -3.79
C ILE A 66 8.80 -5.73 -3.67
N ILE A 67 8.83 -6.70 -2.75
CA ILE A 67 9.95 -7.63 -2.60
C ILE A 67 10.14 -8.44 -3.89
N LEU A 68 9.05 -8.93 -4.49
CA LEU A 68 9.08 -9.64 -5.76
C LEU A 68 9.56 -8.75 -6.91
N VAL A 69 9.15 -7.47 -6.95
CA VAL A 69 9.67 -6.49 -7.91
C VAL A 69 11.18 -6.32 -7.75
N TYR A 70 11.67 -6.22 -6.50
CA TYR A 70 13.11 -6.14 -6.24
C TYR A 70 13.89 -7.35 -6.80
N PHE A 71 13.28 -8.53 -6.81
CA PHE A 71 13.81 -9.75 -7.42
C PHE A 71 13.47 -9.90 -8.91
N TYR A 72 13.00 -8.85 -9.58
CA TYR A 72 12.63 -8.86 -11.00
C TYR A 72 11.58 -9.93 -11.33
N LYS A 73 10.55 -10.06 -10.50
CA LYS A 73 9.41 -10.97 -10.75
C LYS A 73 8.21 -10.19 -11.26
N LYS A 74 7.70 -10.52 -12.45
CA LYS A 74 6.57 -9.77 -13.07
C LYS A 74 5.34 -9.77 -12.18
N ILE A 75 5.08 -10.92 -11.55
CA ILE A 75 3.96 -11.09 -10.63
C ILE A 75 4.00 -10.09 -9.47
N GLY A 76 5.18 -9.61 -9.05
CA GLY A 76 5.31 -8.59 -8.02
C GLY A 76 4.68 -7.25 -8.41
N VAL A 77 4.79 -6.87 -9.70
CA VAL A 77 4.20 -5.63 -10.22
C VAL A 77 2.67 -5.70 -10.17
N TYR A 78 2.11 -6.79 -10.70
CA TYR A 78 0.66 -7.02 -10.68
C TYR A 78 0.13 -7.15 -9.26
N LEU A 79 0.83 -7.87 -8.38
CA LEU A 79 0.43 -8.05 -6.99
C LEU A 79 0.41 -6.72 -6.24
N THR A 80 1.41 -5.85 -6.44
CA THR A 80 1.47 -4.52 -5.83
C THR A 80 0.31 -3.65 -6.30
N ILE A 81 0.03 -3.62 -7.61
CA ILE A 81 -1.07 -2.83 -8.17
C ILE A 81 -2.42 -3.34 -7.66
N LEU A 82 -2.66 -4.66 -7.75
CA LEU A 82 -3.94 -5.25 -7.34
C LEU A 82 -4.20 -5.07 -5.86
N SER A 83 -3.21 -5.33 -4.99
CA SER A 83 -3.39 -5.20 -3.54
C SER A 83 -3.68 -3.76 -3.12
N LEU A 84 -2.96 -2.77 -3.66
CA LEU A 84 -3.24 -1.35 -3.40
C LEU A 84 -4.58 -0.91 -3.98
N PHE A 85 -4.93 -1.35 -5.19
CA PHE A 85 -6.22 -1.04 -5.81
C PHE A 85 -7.39 -1.60 -4.99
N ILE A 86 -7.31 -2.87 -4.58
CA ILE A 86 -8.33 -3.48 -3.71
C ILE A 86 -8.39 -2.75 -2.37
N ALA A 87 -7.25 -2.34 -1.80
CA ALA A 87 -7.23 -1.60 -0.54
C ALA A 87 -7.98 -0.25 -0.65
N ILE A 88 -7.89 0.43 -1.80
CA ILE A 88 -8.64 1.65 -2.09
C ILE A 88 -10.12 1.34 -2.27
N ALA A 89 -10.46 0.32 -3.06
CA ALA A 89 -11.83 -0.03 -3.41
C ALA A 89 -12.65 -0.55 -2.22
N MET A 90 -12.00 -1.19 -1.24
CA MET A 90 -12.62 -1.71 -0.02
C MET A 90 -12.68 -0.70 1.11
N GLN A 91 -12.30 0.56 0.89
CA GLN A 91 -12.21 1.52 1.97
C GLN A 91 -13.60 2.00 2.44
N PRO A 92 -13.91 1.99 3.76
CA PRO A 92 -15.15 2.56 4.27
C PRO A 92 -15.26 4.06 3.98
N GLU A 93 -16.49 4.52 3.74
CA GLU A 93 -16.79 5.91 3.32
C GLU A 93 -16.28 6.97 4.31
N PHE A 94 -16.22 6.65 5.59
CA PHE A 94 -15.80 7.58 6.63
C PHE A 94 -14.27 7.74 6.71
N MET A 95 -13.43 6.94 6.02
CA MET A 95 -11.95 7.00 6.13
C MET A 95 -11.24 7.54 4.88
N PRO A 96 -11.44 8.82 4.49
CA PRO A 96 -10.85 9.39 3.28
C PRO A 96 -9.33 9.53 3.36
N ASP A 97 -8.78 9.73 4.56
CA ASP A 97 -7.35 9.81 4.83
C ASP A 97 -6.62 8.53 4.40
N GLY A 98 -7.16 7.37 4.78
CA GLY A 98 -6.56 6.11 4.42
C GLY A 98 -6.72 5.79 2.93
N THR A 99 -7.80 6.24 2.30
CA THR A 99 -8.04 6.08 0.85
C THR A 99 -7.01 6.90 0.08
N LEU A 100 -6.86 8.17 0.48
CA LEU A 100 -5.91 9.10 -0.14
C LEU A 100 -4.49 8.57 -0.04
N TYR A 101 -4.09 8.02 1.11
CA TYR A 101 -2.76 7.48 1.30
C TYR A 101 -2.49 6.23 0.45
N SER A 102 -3.45 5.31 0.35
CA SER A 102 -3.35 4.13 -0.52
C SER A 102 -3.35 4.52 -2.00
N MET A 103 -4.19 5.50 -2.40
CA MET A 103 -4.21 6.07 -3.75
C MET A 103 -2.90 6.74 -4.12
N PHE A 104 -2.33 7.54 -3.21
CA PHE A 104 -1.04 8.17 -3.39
C PHE A 104 0.07 7.12 -3.58
N THR A 105 0.06 6.07 -2.75
CA THR A 105 1.02 4.96 -2.86
C THR A 105 0.91 4.26 -4.21
N LEU A 106 -0.32 3.99 -4.67
CA LEU A 106 -0.57 3.39 -5.99
C LEU A 106 -0.12 4.32 -7.12
N PHE A 107 -0.40 5.62 -7.02
CA PHE A 107 0.03 6.62 -7.98
C PHE A 107 1.56 6.69 -8.08
N VAL A 108 2.27 6.68 -6.96
CA VAL A 108 3.74 6.65 -6.95
C VAL A 108 4.25 5.40 -7.64
N PHE A 109 3.67 4.23 -7.35
CA PHE A 109 4.09 2.98 -7.98
C PHE A 109 3.79 2.92 -9.48
N ILE A 110 2.61 3.37 -9.92
CA ILE A 110 2.24 3.35 -11.34
C ILE A 110 2.98 4.44 -12.11
N GLY A 111 2.96 5.68 -11.61
CA GLY A 111 3.55 6.84 -12.29
C GLY A 111 5.07 6.79 -12.32
N TYR A 112 5.71 6.79 -11.16
CA TYR A 112 7.17 6.77 -11.06
C TYR A 112 7.73 5.36 -11.13
N GLY A 113 7.06 4.40 -10.50
CA GLY A 113 7.56 3.03 -10.45
C GLY A 113 7.59 2.35 -11.81
N LEU A 114 6.53 2.44 -12.61
CA LEU A 114 6.55 1.84 -13.95
C LEU A 114 7.53 2.53 -14.90
N ALA A 115 7.71 3.85 -14.79
CA ALA A 115 8.73 4.55 -15.58
C ALA A 115 10.15 4.00 -15.33
N VAL A 116 10.43 3.56 -14.10
CA VAL A 116 11.70 2.93 -13.71
C VAL A 116 11.73 1.43 -14.01
N ILE A 117 10.59 0.73 -13.94
CA ILE A 117 10.48 -0.73 -14.14
C ILE A 117 10.43 -1.11 -15.63
N ILE A 118 9.71 -0.37 -16.46
CA ILE A 118 9.50 -0.66 -17.89
C ILE A 118 10.82 -0.83 -18.67
N PRO A 119 11.85 0.02 -18.49
CA PRO A 119 13.14 -0.17 -19.15
C PRO A 119 13.78 -1.54 -18.86
N HIS A 120 13.48 -2.10 -17.68
CA HIS A 120 13.98 -3.39 -17.23
C HIS A 120 13.00 -4.54 -17.49
N TRP A 121 11.86 -4.33 -18.15
CA TRP A 121 10.78 -5.33 -18.25
C TRP A 121 11.20 -6.67 -18.86
N LYS A 122 12.19 -6.66 -19.77
CA LYS A 122 12.76 -7.89 -20.37
C LYS A 122 13.55 -8.73 -19.37
N GLU A 123 14.05 -8.12 -18.31
CA GLU A 123 14.80 -8.77 -17.23
C GLU A 123 13.85 -9.43 -16.21
N PHE A 124 12.58 -9.00 -16.17
CA PHE A 124 11.60 -9.59 -15.29
C PHE A 124 11.21 -10.99 -15.76
N LYS A 125 11.21 -11.94 -14.82
CA LYS A 125 10.75 -13.33 -15.04
C LYS A 125 9.35 -13.54 -14.46
#